data_AF-A0A972NYD2-F1
#
_entry.id   AF-A0A972NYD2-F1
#
_cell.length_a   1.000
_cell.length_b   1.000
_cell.length_c   1.000
_cell.angle_alpha   90.00
_cell.angle_beta   90.00
_cell.angle_gamma   90.00
#
_symmetry.space_group_name_H-M   'P 1'
#
loop_
_entity.id
_entity.type
_entity.pdbx_description
1 polymer ?
#
loop_
_entity_poly.entity_id
_entity_poly.type
_entity_poly.pdbx_seq_one_letter_code
_entity_poly.pdbx_strand_id
1 'polypeptide(L)'
;MIDAINQIRRVDEAISAQELDSSRVFAELHRIAHRQFPWQQRRDMAVVIRYLKIFGAGDVEAVVVRETGLTMTQLYFMGIATAGHLVKYPGFNTQQDYSGFGIDARATKVFFEKMSINGETLRQRIRDVQSYDGRWQYTWNPLEATPLVSLDTRFSNLVHCPVPAFLLRRISQGVF
;
A
#
# COMPACT_ATOMS: atom_id res chain seq x y z
N MET A 1 7.63 -8.18 -19.90
CA MET A 1 6.95 -6.95 -19.42
C MET A 1 5.96 -6.41 -20.47
N ILE A 2 6.36 -6.31 -21.74
CA ILE A 2 5.50 -5.90 -22.87
C ILE A 2 4.24 -6.79 -23.00
N ASP A 3 4.39 -8.11 -22.89
CA ASP A 3 3.25 -9.04 -23.02
C ASP A 3 2.21 -8.84 -21.93
N ALA A 4 2.64 -8.65 -20.67
CA ALA A 4 1.73 -8.40 -19.56
C ALA A 4 0.96 -7.08 -19.75
N ILE A 5 1.64 -6.01 -20.20
CA ILE A 5 1.00 -4.73 -20.51
C ILE A 5 -0.02 -4.90 -21.64
N ASN A 6 0.31 -5.66 -22.68
CA ASN A 6 -0.61 -5.95 -23.78
C ASN A 6 -1.83 -6.76 -23.32
N GLN A 7 -1.67 -7.71 -22.40
CA GLN A 7 -2.80 -8.45 -21.85
C GLN A 7 -3.72 -7.54 -21.01
N ILE A 8 -3.14 -6.66 -20.19
CA ILE A 8 -3.93 -5.66 -19.43
C ILE A 8 -4.72 -4.77 -20.40
N ARG A 9 -4.06 -4.29 -21.47
CA ARG A 9 -4.73 -3.47 -22.49
C ARG A 9 -5.87 -4.21 -23.18
N ARG A 10 -5.68 -5.49 -23.52
CA ARG A 10 -6.74 -6.30 -24.15
C ARG A 10 -7.96 -6.47 -23.24
N VAL A 11 -7.76 -6.69 -21.94
CA VAL A 11 -8.85 -6.75 -20.97
C VAL A 11 -9.58 -5.41 -20.91
N ASP A 12 -8.83 -4.31 -20.89
CA ASP A 12 -9.39 -2.95 -20.84
C ASP A 12 -10.23 -2.62 -22.09
N GLU A 13 -9.71 -2.94 -23.28
CA GLU A 13 -10.40 -2.78 -24.56
C GLU A 13 -11.68 -3.63 -24.61
N ALA A 14 -11.63 -4.87 -24.12
CA ALA A 14 -12.79 -5.76 -24.11
C ALA A 14 -13.92 -5.26 -23.20
N ILE A 15 -13.60 -4.75 -22.01
CA ILE A 15 -14.57 -4.17 -21.08
C ILE A 15 -15.11 -2.85 -21.65
N SER A 16 -14.23 -2.00 -22.17
CA SER A 16 -14.60 -0.70 -22.74
C SER A 16 -15.56 -0.85 -23.91
N ALA A 17 -15.37 -1.85 -24.78
CA ALA A 17 -16.27 -2.13 -25.90
C ALA A 17 -17.70 -2.50 -25.48
N GLN A 18 -17.91 -3.00 -24.25
CA GLN A 18 -19.23 -3.36 -23.72
C GLN A 18 -19.90 -2.18 -22.99
N GLU A 19 -19.11 -1.27 -22.41
CA GLU A 19 -19.61 -0.21 -21.52
C GLU A 19 -19.68 1.19 -22.17
N LEU A 20 -18.90 1.43 -23.23
CA LEU A 20 -18.84 2.71 -23.93
C LEU A 20 -19.99 2.88 -24.92
N ASP A 21 -20.85 3.84 -24.64
CA ASP A 21 -21.75 4.46 -25.60
C ASP A 21 -21.41 5.96 -25.74
N SER A 22 -21.71 6.53 -26.90
CA SER A 22 -21.61 7.96 -27.21
C SER A 22 -22.22 8.87 -26.14
N SER A 23 -23.29 8.43 -25.48
CA SER A 23 -23.94 9.16 -24.37
C SER A 23 -23.12 9.19 -23.06
N ARG A 24 -22.09 8.35 -22.93
CA ARG A 24 -21.31 8.14 -21.69
C ARG A 24 -19.87 8.68 -21.75
N VAL A 25 -19.46 9.29 -22.85
CA VAL A 25 -18.09 9.78 -23.07
C VAL A 25 -17.61 10.72 -21.95
N PHE A 26 -18.44 11.66 -21.49
CA PHE A 26 -18.06 12.56 -20.40
C PHE A 26 -17.89 11.85 -19.05
N ALA A 27 -18.73 10.85 -18.76
CA ALA A 27 -18.58 10.03 -17.57
C ALA A 27 -17.26 9.26 -17.60
N GLU A 28 -16.84 8.78 -18.77
CA GLU A 28 -15.56 8.09 -18.94
C GLU A 28 -14.35 9.02 -18.84
N LEU A 29 -14.44 10.25 -19.32
CA LEU A 29 -13.38 11.25 -19.09
C LEU A 29 -13.20 11.53 -17.59
N HIS A 30 -14.29 11.68 -16.84
CA HIS A 30 -14.23 11.80 -15.39
C HIS A 30 -13.61 10.56 -14.74
N ARG A 31 -13.99 9.36 -15.20
CA ARG A 31 -13.42 8.09 -14.73
C ARG A 31 -11.91 8.02 -14.97
N ILE A 32 -11.44 8.39 -16.16
CA ILE A 32 -10.00 8.47 -16.49
C ILE A 32 -9.29 9.45 -15.56
N ALA A 33 -9.87 10.63 -15.33
CA ALA A 33 -9.30 11.62 -14.42
C ALA A 33 -9.11 11.05 -13.01
N HIS A 34 -10.13 10.42 -12.43
CA HIS A 34 -10.03 9.76 -11.13
C HIS A 34 -9.01 8.61 -11.09
N ARG A 35 -8.74 7.96 -12.23
CA ARG A 35 -7.69 6.94 -12.33
C ARG A 35 -6.30 7.53 -12.40
N GLN A 36 -6.10 8.63 -13.15
CA GLN A 36 -4.76 9.20 -13.40
C GLN A 36 -4.29 10.14 -12.28
N PHE A 37 -5.19 10.96 -11.72
CA PHE A 37 -4.81 12.00 -10.77
C PHE A 37 -4.12 11.48 -9.51
N PRO A 38 -4.53 10.35 -8.88
CA PRO A 38 -3.82 9.80 -7.72
C PRO A 38 -2.37 9.39 -8.00
N TRP A 39 -2.03 9.05 -9.25
CA TRP A 39 -0.66 8.74 -9.66
C TRP A 39 0.15 10.01 -9.98
N GLN A 40 -0.52 11.10 -10.33
CA GLN A 40 0.08 12.42 -10.59
C GLN A 40 0.26 13.26 -9.33
N GLN A 41 -0.38 12.88 -8.20
CA GLN A 41 -0.16 13.55 -6.92
C GLN A 41 1.31 13.50 -6.52
N ARG A 42 1.81 14.62 -5.98
CA ARG A 42 3.17 14.71 -5.44
C ARG A 42 3.35 13.64 -4.35
N ARG A 43 4.36 12.80 -4.51
CA ARG A 43 4.82 11.83 -3.51
C ARG A 43 6.01 12.38 -2.74
N ASP A 44 6.05 13.69 -2.55
CA ASP A 44 7.15 14.36 -1.88
C ASP A 44 7.00 14.23 -0.36
N MET A 45 8.09 14.54 0.33
CA MET A 45 8.13 14.50 1.79
C MET A 45 7.12 15.43 2.46
N ALA A 46 6.60 16.45 1.76
CA ALA A 46 5.61 17.34 2.32
C ALA A 46 4.29 16.61 2.61
N VAL A 47 3.90 15.65 1.77
CA VAL A 47 2.70 14.82 2.01
C VAL A 47 2.90 13.93 3.24
N VAL A 48 4.06 13.28 3.34
CA VAL A 48 4.40 12.42 4.49
C VAL A 48 4.36 13.23 5.79
N ILE A 49 5.03 14.39 5.82
CA ILE A 49 5.04 15.30 6.98
C ILE A 49 3.65 15.83 7.31
N ARG A 50 2.82 16.16 6.30
CA ARG A 50 1.44 16.61 6.53
C ARG A 50 0.66 15.57 7.33
N TYR A 51 0.71 14.31 6.92
CA TYR A 51 0.00 13.24 7.62
C TYR A 51 0.58 12.94 9.00
N LEU A 52 1.90 13.10 9.18
CA LEU A 52 2.52 13.04 10.51
C LEU A 52 1.93 14.10 11.44
N LYS A 53 1.77 15.34 10.94
CA LYS A 53 1.19 16.44 11.73
C LYS A 53 -0.29 16.25 12.03
N ILE A 54 -1.06 15.74 11.07
CA ILE A 54 -2.50 15.52 11.26
C ILE A 54 -2.73 14.41 12.27
N PHE A 55 -2.07 13.26 12.09
CA PHE A 55 -2.32 12.09 12.92
C PHE A 55 -1.51 12.07 14.22
N GLY A 56 -0.44 12.87 14.29
CA GLY A 56 0.31 13.13 15.52
C GLY A 56 -0.28 14.25 16.39
N ALA A 57 -1.44 14.81 16.03
CA ALA A 57 -2.16 15.74 16.89
C ALA A 57 -2.84 14.96 18.03
N GLY A 58 -2.74 15.45 19.28
CA GLY A 58 -3.04 14.67 20.50
C GLY A 58 -4.30 13.79 20.45
N ASP A 59 -5.47 14.36 20.16
CA ASP A 59 -6.72 13.60 20.13
C ASP A 59 -6.76 12.55 19.01
N VAL A 60 -6.10 12.83 17.89
CA VAL A 60 -6.03 11.94 16.73
C VAL A 60 -4.97 10.85 16.96
N GLU A 61 -3.84 11.19 17.58
CA GLU A 61 -2.81 10.22 17.93
C GLU A 61 -3.34 9.20 18.94
N ALA A 62 -4.17 9.63 19.90
CA ALA A 62 -4.83 8.71 20.82
C ALA A 62 -5.68 7.65 20.09
N VAL A 63 -6.36 8.03 19.01
CA VAL A 63 -7.07 7.09 18.14
C VAL A 63 -6.09 6.15 17.44
N VAL A 64 -5.02 6.68 16.84
CA VAL A 64 -4.01 5.85 16.15
C VAL A 64 -3.38 4.84 17.10
N VAL A 65 -2.96 5.26 18.30
CA VAL A 65 -2.37 4.36 19.31
C VAL A 65 -3.37 3.28 19.71
N ARG A 66 -4.65 3.62 19.86
CA ARG A 66 -5.69 2.64 20.21
C ARG A 66 -5.90 1.61 19.09
N GLU A 67 -5.99 2.03 17.83
CA GLU A 67 -6.26 1.13 16.70
C GLU A 67 -5.01 0.37 16.23
N THR A 68 -3.83 0.96 16.40
CA THR A 68 -2.58 0.40 15.87
C THR A 68 -1.65 -0.16 16.93
N GLY A 69 -1.77 0.25 18.19
CA GLY A 69 -0.79 -0.07 19.23
C GLY A 69 0.57 0.62 19.03
N LEU A 70 0.65 1.58 18.10
CA LEU A 70 1.87 2.33 17.76
C LEU A 70 1.60 3.83 17.88
N THR A 71 2.59 4.56 18.38
CA THR A 71 2.61 6.02 18.25
C THR A 71 2.88 6.40 16.79
N MET A 72 2.54 7.64 16.44
CA MET A 72 2.83 8.15 15.10
C MET A 72 4.32 8.19 14.81
N THR A 73 5.12 8.56 15.82
CA THR A 73 6.58 8.55 15.72
C THR A 73 7.11 7.14 15.41
N GLN A 74 6.63 6.11 16.11
CA GLN A 74 7.04 4.72 15.85
C GLN A 74 6.65 4.26 14.45
N LEU A 75 5.40 4.51 14.05
CA LEU A 75 4.88 4.12 12.73
C LEU A 75 5.69 4.76 11.60
N TYR A 76 5.96 6.07 11.71
CA TYR A 76 6.70 6.82 10.71
C TYR A 76 8.18 6.46 10.68
N PHE A 77 8.81 6.32 11.85
CA PHE A 77 10.21 5.97 11.94
C PHE A 77 10.47 4.62 11.26
N MET A 78 9.72 3.58 11.64
CA MET A 78 9.87 2.25 11.03
C MET A 78 9.53 2.28 9.54
N GLY A 79 8.44 2.95 9.16
CA GLY A 79 8.06 3.09 7.76
C GLY A 79 9.12 3.73 6.88
N ILE A 80 9.72 4.84 7.33
CA ILE A 80 10.79 5.54 6.60
C ILE A 80 12.08 4.72 6.62
N ALA A 81 12.45 4.11 7.74
CA ALA A 81 13.64 3.27 7.84
C ALA A 81 13.55 2.06 6.90
N THR A 82 12.40 1.36 6.90
CA THR A 82 12.13 0.25 5.98
C THR A 82 12.10 0.73 4.53
N ALA A 83 11.45 1.85 4.22
CA ALA A 83 11.46 2.40 2.87
C ALA A 83 12.88 2.74 2.39
N GLY A 84 13.71 3.31 3.26
CA GLY A 84 15.11 3.61 2.98
C GLY A 84 15.95 2.35 2.72
N HIS A 85 15.72 1.27 3.47
CA HIS A 85 16.34 -0.03 3.20
C HIS A 85 15.93 -0.57 1.82
N LEU A 86 14.65 -0.45 1.48
CA LEU A 86 14.07 -0.93 0.22
C LEU A 86 14.59 -0.20 -1.03
N VAL A 87 15.19 0.98 -0.88
CA VAL A 87 15.89 1.65 -1.99
C VAL A 87 17.08 0.83 -2.48
N LYS A 88 17.75 0.09 -1.58
CA LYS A 88 18.96 -0.68 -1.89
C LYS A 88 18.69 -2.17 -1.99
N TYR A 89 17.77 -2.70 -1.20
CA TYR A 89 17.55 -4.14 -1.07
C TYR A 89 16.06 -4.48 -1.16
N PRO A 90 15.63 -5.40 -2.04
CA PRO A 90 14.21 -5.67 -2.28
C PRO A 90 13.51 -6.45 -1.14
N GLY A 91 14.25 -6.89 -0.13
CA GLY A 91 13.73 -7.66 1.00
C GLY A 91 14.62 -7.61 2.23
N PHE A 92 14.07 -8.04 3.35
CA PHE A 92 14.72 -8.01 4.66
C PHE A 92 14.03 -8.94 5.67
N ASN A 93 14.67 -9.12 6.82
CA ASN A 93 14.12 -9.85 7.95
C ASN A 93 13.36 -8.90 8.89
N THR A 94 12.10 -9.20 9.23
CA THR A 94 11.26 -8.39 10.13
C THR A 94 11.71 -8.41 11.59
N GLN A 95 12.65 -9.28 11.96
CA GLN A 95 13.22 -9.37 13.31
C GLN A 95 14.46 -8.47 13.49
N GLN A 96 14.54 -7.35 12.76
CA GLN A 96 15.58 -6.35 12.97
C GLN A 96 15.44 -5.68 14.34
N ASP A 97 16.57 -5.35 14.95
CA ASP A 97 16.59 -4.64 16.22
C ASP A 97 16.51 -3.12 16.00
N TYR A 98 15.45 -2.51 16.53
CA TYR A 98 15.23 -1.06 16.52
C TYR A 98 15.37 -0.44 17.93
N SER A 99 15.87 -1.20 18.92
CA SER A 99 16.02 -0.74 20.31
C SER A 99 16.94 0.47 20.42
N GLY A 100 17.97 0.56 19.57
CA GLY A 100 18.86 1.73 19.46
C GLY A 100 18.15 3.04 19.08
N PHE A 101 16.90 2.96 18.61
CA PHE A 101 16.03 4.10 18.28
C PHE A 101 14.85 4.25 19.25
N GLY A 102 14.87 3.55 20.40
CA GLY A 102 13.79 3.58 21.37
C GLY A 102 12.53 2.81 20.96
N ILE A 103 12.63 1.92 19.97
CA ILE A 103 11.52 1.06 19.53
C ILE A 103 11.77 -0.35 20.06
N ASP A 104 10.90 -0.79 20.96
CA ASP A 104 11.00 -2.13 21.52
C ASP A 104 10.57 -3.23 20.53
N ALA A 105 10.87 -4.47 20.89
CA ALA A 105 10.54 -5.64 20.07
C ALA A 105 9.03 -5.82 19.87
N ARG A 106 8.19 -5.36 20.82
CA ARG A 106 6.73 -5.44 20.72
C ARG A 106 6.23 -4.50 19.64
N ALA A 107 6.65 -3.23 19.65
CA ALA A 107 6.29 -2.23 18.65
C ALA A 107 6.78 -2.65 17.26
N THR A 108 7.99 -3.18 17.17
CA THR A 108 8.56 -3.74 15.93
C THR A 108 7.69 -4.86 15.37
N LYS A 109 7.31 -5.82 16.22
CA LYS A 109 6.42 -6.92 15.85
C LYS A 109 5.06 -6.42 15.36
N VAL A 110 4.42 -5.53 16.13
CA VAL A 110 3.10 -4.96 15.80
C VAL A 110 3.13 -4.26 14.44
N PHE A 111 4.19 -3.51 14.15
CA PHE A 111 4.36 -2.84 12.86
C PHE A 111 4.45 -3.83 11.71
N PHE A 112 5.35 -4.81 11.78
CA PHE A 112 5.51 -5.76 10.68
C PHE A 112 4.31 -6.70 10.52
N GLU A 113 3.59 -7.04 11.59
CA GLU A 113 2.33 -7.78 11.50
C GLU A 113 1.26 -6.99 10.73
N LYS A 114 1.22 -5.66 10.88
CA LYS A 114 0.27 -4.81 10.14
C LYS A 114 0.68 -4.54 8.70
N MET A 115 1.97 -4.53 8.42
CA MET A 115 2.51 -4.20 7.09
C MET A 115 2.71 -5.44 6.21
N SER A 116 2.73 -6.65 6.80
CA SER A 116 3.08 -7.87 6.10
C SER A 116 1.90 -8.80 5.87
N ILE A 117 1.98 -9.55 4.77
CA ILE A 117 1.04 -10.62 4.43
C ILE A 117 1.80 -11.78 3.77
N ASN A 118 1.32 -13.01 3.90
CA ASN A 118 1.88 -14.10 3.11
C ASN A 118 1.35 -14.04 1.65
N GLY A 119 2.10 -14.60 0.71
CA GLY A 119 1.74 -14.57 -0.71
C GLY A 119 0.46 -15.32 -1.05
N GLU A 120 0.10 -16.36 -0.29
CA GLU A 120 -1.10 -17.16 -0.52
C GLU A 120 -2.38 -16.44 -0.13
N THR A 121 -2.43 -15.89 1.08
CA THR A 121 -3.49 -15.02 1.59
C THR A 121 -3.60 -13.76 0.75
N LEU A 122 -2.49 -13.16 0.32
CA LEU A 122 -2.53 -12.03 -0.60
C LEU A 122 -3.21 -12.41 -1.91
N ARG A 123 -2.85 -13.56 -2.50
CA ARG A 123 -3.46 -14.06 -3.73
C ARG A 123 -4.97 -14.27 -3.54
N GLN A 124 -5.38 -14.82 -2.40
CA GLN A 124 -6.80 -15.01 -2.11
C GLN A 124 -7.52 -13.67 -1.99
N ARG A 125 -6.98 -12.71 -1.22
CA ARG A 125 -7.56 -11.36 -1.11
C ARG A 125 -7.68 -10.67 -2.46
N ILE A 126 -6.69 -10.82 -3.33
CA ILE A 126 -6.76 -10.29 -4.69
C ILE A 126 -7.93 -10.91 -5.44
N ARG A 127 -8.11 -12.24 -5.39
CA ARG A 127 -9.23 -12.91 -6.05
C ARG A 127 -10.59 -12.46 -5.51
N ASP A 128 -10.70 -12.26 -4.21
CA ASP A 128 -11.96 -11.89 -3.55
C ASP A 128 -12.43 -10.48 -3.93
N VAL A 129 -11.50 -9.55 -4.15
CA VAL A 129 -11.84 -8.17 -4.52
C VAL A 129 -11.88 -7.93 -6.03
N GLN A 130 -11.37 -8.87 -6.83
CA GLN A 130 -11.22 -8.72 -8.27
C GLN A 130 -12.58 -8.70 -8.99
N SER A 131 -12.86 -7.63 -9.74
CA SER A 131 -14.10 -7.48 -10.52
C SER A 131 -13.78 -7.22 -11.98
N TYR A 132 -14.29 -8.03 -12.91
CA TYR A 132 -14.07 -7.88 -14.36
C TYR A 132 -15.24 -7.18 -15.09
N ASP A 133 -15.87 -6.23 -14.41
CA ASP A 133 -16.96 -5.40 -14.96
C ASP A 133 -16.45 -3.98 -15.25
N GLY A 134 -17.37 -3.03 -15.51
CA GLY A 134 -17.04 -1.61 -15.66
C GLY A 134 -16.34 -0.97 -14.46
N ARG A 135 -16.16 -1.69 -13.34
CA ARG A 135 -15.41 -1.25 -12.15
C ARG A 135 -14.01 -1.85 -12.06
N TRP A 136 -13.61 -2.71 -13.00
CA TRP A 136 -12.29 -3.37 -13.00
C TRP A 136 -11.13 -2.42 -12.71
N GLN A 137 -11.14 -1.25 -13.35
CA GLN A 137 -10.09 -0.24 -13.22
C GLN A 137 -10.05 0.44 -11.82
N TYR A 138 -11.09 0.25 -11.00
CA TYR A 138 -11.22 0.72 -9.63
C TYR A 138 -11.05 -0.40 -8.60
N THR A 139 -10.75 -1.61 -9.04
CA THR A 139 -10.47 -2.74 -8.15
C THR A 139 -9.34 -2.35 -7.21
N TRP A 140 -9.63 -2.36 -5.91
CA TRP A 140 -8.66 -2.04 -4.89
C TRP A 140 -7.54 -3.10 -4.88
N ASN A 141 -6.29 -2.66 -4.75
CA ASN A 141 -5.14 -3.56 -4.67
C ASN A 141 -4.81 -3.89 -3.21
N PRO A 142 -4.97 -5.14 -2.74
CA PRO A 142 -4.68 -5.51 -1.35
C PRO A 142 -3.23 -5.27 -0.90
N LEU A 143 -2.28 -5.15 -1.84
CA LEU A 143 -0.90 -4.74 -1.53
C LEU A 143 -0.81 -3.33 -0.94
N GLU A 144 -1.80 -2.47 -1.14
CA GLU A 144 -1.81 -1.13 -0.55
C GLU A 144 -2.04 -1.17 0.97
N ALA A 145 -2.75 -2.17 1.50
CA ALA A 145 -2.92 -2.36 2.94
C ALA A 145 -1.74 -3.06 3.60
N THR A 146 -1.16 -4.06 2.92
CA THR A 146 -0.06 -4.89 3.42
C THR A 146 1.05 -4.93 2.36
N PRO A 147 1.89 -3.89 2.30
CA PRO A 147 2.88 -3.70 1.23
C PRO A 147 4.08 -4.65 1.29
N LEU A 148 4.27 -5.34 2.43
CA LEU A 148 5.32 -6.33 2.62
C LEU A 148 4.75 -7.73 2.40
N VAL A 149 5.45 -8.55 1.63
CA VAL A 149 4.99 -9.89 1.26
C VAL A 149 6.03 -10.92 1.65
N SER A 150 5.63 -11.88 2.47
CA SER A 150 6.40 -13.10 2.68
C SER A 150 6.02 -14.12 1.60
N LEU A 151 7.03 -14.58 0.84
CA LEU A 151 6.84 -15.50 -0.28
C LEU A 151 6.93 -16.97 0.14
N ASP A 152 7.59 -17.26 1.26
CA ASP A 152 7.77 -18.61 1.81
C ASP A 152 7.19 -18.67 3.21
N THR A 153 6.16 -19.51 3.40
CA THR A 153 5.49 -19.68 4.70
C THR A 153 6.41 -20.25 5.77
N ARG A 154 7.49 -20.94 5.40
CA ARG A 154 8.52 -21.45 6.33
C ARG A 154 9.40 -20.34 6.89
N PHE A 155 9.52 -19.23 6.16
CA PHE A 155 10.33 -18.07 6.53
C PHE A 155 9.45 -16.81 6.52
N SER A 156 8.41 -16.81 7.36
CA SER A 156 7.42 -15.72 7.44
C SER A 156 8.02 -14.37 7.83
N ASN A 157 9.18 -14.38 8.47
CA ASN A 157 9.95 -13.19 8.84
C ASN A 157 10.77 -12.60 7.68
N LEU A 158 10.96 -13.33 6.58
CA LEU A 158 11.58 -12.80 5.37
C LEU A 158 10.49 -12.22 4.48
N VAL A 159 10.57 -10.90 4.28
CA VAL A 159 9.58 -10.14 3.52
C VAL A 159 10.23 -9.35 2.39
N HIS A 160 9.43 -9.14 1.33
CA HIS A 160 9.78 -8.34 0.17
C HIS A 160 8.77 -7.22 -0.02
N CYS A 161 9.19 -6.10 -0.62
CA CYS A 161 8.26 -5.02 -0.97
C CYS A 161 8.23 -4.82 -2.49
N PRO A 162 7.24 -5.39 -3.20
CA PRO A 162 7.15 -5.27 -4.66
C PRO A 162 6.98 -3.82 -5.13
N VAL A 163 6.33 -2.98 -4.32
CA VAL A 163 6.05 -1.57 -4.62
C VAL A 163 6.37 -0.72 -3.40
N PRO A 164 7.62 -0.24 -3.22
CA PRO A 164 8.02 0.56 -2.06
C PRO A 164 7.17 1.81 -1.83
N ALA A 165 6.59 2.39 -2.90
CA ALA A 165 5.68 3.52 -2.79
C ALA A 165 4.40 3.20 -1.98
N PHE A 166 3.96 1.94 -1.93
CA PHE A 166 2.81 1.54 -1.12
C PHE A 166 3.12 1.53 0.36
N LEU A 167 4.35 1.24 0.77
CA LEU A 167 4.76 1.38 2.16
C LEU A 167 4.65 2.84 2.63
N LEU A 168 5.18 3.78 1.84
CA LEU A 168 5.09 5.20 2.17
C LEU A 168 3.64 5.71 2.17
N ARG A 169 2.79 5.22 1.27
CA ARG A 169 1.35 5.52 1.29
C ARG A 169 0.66 4.95 2.52
N ARG A 170 0.96 3.70 2.89
CA ARG A 170 0.35 3.02 4.04
C ARG A 170 0.67 3.71 5.37
N ILE A 171 1.89 4.21 5.55
CA ILE A 171 2.24 4.95 6.77
C ILE A 171 1.77 6.42 6.77
N SER A 172 1.24 6.94 5.65
CA SER A 172 0.81 8.33 5.54
C SER A 172 -0.70 8.45 5.29
N GLN A 173 -1.14 8.26 4.06
CA GLN A 173 -2.54 8.35 3.66
C GLN A 173 -3.38 7.17 4.16
N GLY A 174 -2.75 6.02 4.39
CA GLY A 174 -3.41 4.76 4.75
C GLY A 174 -3.25 4.37 6.21
N VAL A 175 -3.12 5.29 7.16
CA VAL A 175 -3.02 4.91 8.59
C VAL A 175 -4.31 4.24 9.10
N PHE A 176 -5.43 4.46 8.41
CA PHE A 176 -6.75 3.81 8.60
C PHE A 176 -6.97 2.84 7.43
#